data_AF-A0A0B8PFM4-F1
#
_entry.id   AF-A0A0B8PFM4-F1
#
_cell.length_a   1.000
_cell.length_b   1.000
_cell.length_c   1.000
_cell.angle_alpha   90.00
_cell.angle_beta   90.00
_cell.angle_gamma   90.00
#
_symmetry.space_group_name_H-M   'P 1'
#
loop_
_entity.id
_entity.type
_entity.pdbx_description
1 polymer ?
#
loop_
_entity_poly.entity_id
_entity_poly.type
_entity_poly.pdbx_seq_one_letter_code
_entity_poly.pdbx_strand_id
1 'polypeptide(L)'
;MHKLVDPLFQSKTDFEIMTELTKRWGRDKDYTRGMSEMEWVKSLYDGCKASNPNFDIPEFEEFWEKGFLDFGKGKPWTRHADFREDPEINALGTPSGFIEISSRTIGRFNYEHCQNHPMWFEKSERSHGGPGSDKHPYWLQSCHPDKRLHSQMCESEEFRATYAVQGREPCYMNPKDAKAKGIKDGDLVRVFNDRGQLLAGAVVSSAYPEGVVRIEEGAWYGPLNEKIGAIDTYGDPNTLTQDIPSSELAQATSANTCLVDFEKFKGEVPPVTAFGGPIEVS
;
A
#
# COMPACT_ATOMS: atom_id res chain seq x y z
N MET A 1 1.52 24.43 -5.97
CA MET A 1 1.24 24.37 -4.51
C MET A 1 2.19 25.35 -3.83
N HIS A 2 1.71 26.18 -2.91
CA HIS A 2 2.54 27.21 -2.27
C HIS A 2 3.28 26.67 -1.04
N LYS A 3 4.49 27.18 -0.81
CA LYS A 3 5.26 26.92 0.40
C LYS A 3 4.57 27.58 1.60
N LEU A 4 4.38 26.81 2.68
CA LEU A 4 3.74 27.30 3.91
C LEU A 4 4.74 27.70 5.00
N VAL A 5 5.79 26.91 5.18
CA VAL A 5 6.86 27.13 6.17
C VAL A 5 8.22 26.84 5.55
N ASP A 6 9.28 27.30 6.18
CA ASP A 6 10.64 26.90 5.81
C ASP A 6 10.91 25.42 6.13
N PRO A 7 11.75 24.72 5.34
CA PRO A 7 12.14 23.34 5.61
C PRO A 7 12.68 23.20 7.04
N LEU A 8 12.23 22.15 7.74
CA LEU A 8 12.63 21.90 9.12
C LEU A 8 14.03 21.25 9.18
N PHE A 9 14.76 21.53 10.25
CA PHE A 9 16.11 20.97 10.50
C PHE A 9 17.08 21.22 9.33
N GLN A 10 17.66 20.16 8.77
CA GLN A 10 18.53 20.19 7.59
C GLN A 10 17.86 19.57 6.36
N SER A 11 16.53 19.42 6.38
CA SER A 11 15.79 18.89 5.25
C SER A 11 15.88 19.82 4.04
N LYS A 12 15.83 19.22 2.85
CA LYS A 12 15.88 19.89 1.55
C LYS A 12 14.85 19.26 0.64
N THR A 13 14.40 19.99 -0.39
CA THR A 13 13.53 19.37 -1.41
C THR A 13 14.29 18.31 -2.19
N ASP A 14 13.60 17.30 -2.73
CA ASP A 14 14.26 16.30 -3.59
C ASP A 14 14.97 16.94 -4.78
N PHE A 15 14.43 18.05 -5.32
CA PHE A 15 15.07 18.79 -6.39
C PHE A 15 16.41 19.40 -5.96
N GLU A 16 16.50 20.00 -4.77
CA GLU A 16 17.74 20.53 -4.21
C GLU A 16 18.76 19.42 -3.91
N ILE A 17 18.31 18.32 -3.29
CA ILE A 17 19.16 17.15 -2.98
C ILE A 17 19.82 16.63 -4.27
N MET A 18 19.03 16.41 -5.32
CA MET A 18 19.52 15.90 -6.58
C MET A 18 20.37 16.93 -7.35
N THR A 19 20.06 18.22 -7.22
CA THR A 19 20.90 19.30 -7.79
C THR A 19 22.28 19.32 -7.13
N GLU A 20 22.36 19.25 -5.80
CA GLU A 20 23.63 19.21 -5.09
C GLU A 20 24.42 17.93 -5.38
N LEU A 21 23.73 16.79 -5.51
CA LEU A 21 24.35 15.53 -5.89
C LEU A 21 24.98 15.63 -7.28
N THR A 22 24.23 16.11 -8.28
CA THR A 22 24.71 16.21 -9.67
C THR A 22 25.80 17.25 -9.86
N LYS A 23 25.85 18.27 -8.99
CA LYS A 23 26.93 19.25 -8.96
C LYS A 23 28.29 18.63 -8.63
N ARG A 24 28.34 17.53 -7.85
CA ARG A 24 29.60 16.85 -7.49
C ARG A 24 30.36 16.30 -8.70
N TRP A 25 29.67 16.05 -9.80
CA TRP A 25 30.27 15.65 -11.08
C TRP A 25 30.00 16.67 -12.21
N GLY A 26 29.67 17.92 -11.87
CA GLY A 26 29.55 19.03 -12.82
C GLY A 26 28.40 18.92 -13.82
N ARG A 27 27.32 18.20 -13.50
CA ARG A 27 26.14 18.00 -14.38
C ARG A 27 24.85 18.57 -13.82
N ASP A 28 24.95 19.48 -12.87
CA ASP A 28 23.80 20.19 -12.29
C ASP A 28 23.04 21.00 -13.36
N LYS A 29 23.73 21.59 -14.33
CA LYS A 29 23.06 22.29 -15.44
C LYS A 29 22.31 21.36 -16.40
N ASP A 30 22.84 20.16 -16.66
CA ASP A 30 22.12 19.16 -17.47
C ASP A 30 20.86 18.70 -16.74
N TYR A 31 20.98 18.47 -15.43
CA TYR A 31 19.89 18.01 -14.57
C TYR A 31 18.79 19.07 -14.44
N THR A 32 19.16 20.27 -13.99
CA THR A 32 18.21 21.39 -13.76
C THR A 32 17.74 22.04 -15.06
N ARG A 33 18.43 21.79 -16.18
CA ARG A 33 18.33 22.56 -17.43
C ARG A 33 18.59 24.06 -17.23
N GLY A 34 19.31 24.42 -16.16
CA GLY A 34 19.56 25.79 -15.77
C GLY A 34 18.34 26.51 -15.18
N MET A 35 17.26 25.79 -14.86
CA MET A 35 16.04 26.35 -14.29
C MET A 35 15.93 26.08 -12.78
N SER A 36 15.49 27.09 -12.05
CA SER A 36 15.04 27.00 -10.66
C SER A 36 13.69 26.30 -10.54
N GLU A 37 13.29 25.98 -9.31
CA GLU A 37 11.99 25.37 -9.02
C GLU A 37 10.81 26.22 -9.56
N MET A 38 10.82 27.53 -9.34
CA MET A 38 9.76 28.41 -9.84
C MET A 38 9.75 28.54 -11.36
N GLU A 39 10.91 28.50 -12.01
CA GLU A 39 10.99 28.48 -13.47
C GLU A 39 10.44 27.18 -14.05
N TRP A 40 10.68 26.04 -13.39
CA TRP A 40 10.04 24.77 -13.74
C TRP A 40 8.52 24.83 -13.60
N VAL A 41 8.02 25.34 -12.46
CA VAL A 41 6.58 25.48 -12.22
C VAL A 41 5.92 26.36 -13.30
N LYS A 42 6.53 27.52 -13.61
CA LYS A 42 6.04 28.42 -14.66
C LYS A 42 6.08 27.77 -16.04
N SER A 43 7.17 27.08 -16.40
CA SER A 43 7.28 26.38 -17.68
C SER A 43 6.20 25.31 -17.89
N LEU A 44 5.87 24.55 -16.84
CA LEU A 44 4.80 23.54 -16.88
C LEU A 44 3.42 24.20 -17.03
N TYR A 45 3.19 25.30 -16.33
CA TYR A 45 1.97 26.10 -16.46
C TYR A 45 1.79 26.63 -17.88
N ASP A 46 2.83 27.26 -18.44
CA ASP A 46 2.80 27.83 -19.79
C ASP A 46 2.57 26.74 -20.85
N GLY A 47 3.17 25.57 -20.67
CA GLY A 47 2.92 24.40 -21.54
C GLY A 47 1.46 23.91 -21.47
N CYS A 48 0.87 23.89 -20.29
CA CYS A 48 -0.55 23.57 -20.10
C CYS A 48 -1.45 24.61 -20.79
N LYS A 49 -1.18 25.91 -20.58
CA LYS A 49 -1.90 27.02 -21.21
C LYS A 49 -1.87 26.93 -22.73
N ALA A 50 -0.68 26.75 -23.31
CA ALA A 50 -0.51 26.63 -24.76
C ALA A 50 -1.26 25.43 -25.37
N SER A 51 -1.39 24.34 -24.61
CA SER A 51 -2.09 23.12 -25.05
C SER A 51 -3.62 23.21 -24.95
N ASN A 52 -4.14 24.25 -24.29
CA ASN A 52 -5.55 24.40 -23.97
C ASN A 52 -6.13 25.76 -24.44
N PRO A 53 -6.01 26.12 -25.74
CA PRO A 53 -6.38 27.44 -26.24
C PRO A 53 -7.88 27.76 -26.15
N ASN A 54 -8.72 26.75 -25.92
CA ASN A 54 -10.17 26.90 -25.77
C ASN A 54 -10.60 27.23 -24.33
N PHE A 55 -9.66 27.25 -23.39
CA PHE A 55 -9.90 27.63 -22.00
C PHE A 55 -9.28 29.00 -21.73
N ASP A 56 -9.98 29.83 -20.97
CA ASP A 56 -9.47 31.11 -20.49
C ASP A 56 -8.52 30.88 -19.31
N ILE A 57 -7.26 30.61 -19.64
CA ILE A 57 -6.20 30.34 -18.66
C ILE A 57 -5.41 31.66 -18.50
N PRO A 58 -5.39 32.26 -17.29
CA PRO A 58 -4.76 33.56 -17.06
C PRO A 58 -3.23 33.52 -17.25
N GLU A 59 -2.55 34.64 -17.03
CA GLU A 59 -1.08 34.62 -16.91
C GLU A 59 -0.66 33.95 -15.60
N PHE A 60 0.57 33.42 -15.58
CA PHE A 60 1.08 32.65 -14.44
C PHE A 60 0.99 33.42 -13.12
N GLU A 61 1.33 34.70 -13.13
CA GLU A 61 1.36 35.55 -11.94
C GLU A 61 -0.05 35.70 -11.34
N GLU A 62 -1.08 35.86 -12.17
CA GLU A 62 -2.47 35.94 -11.74
C GLU A 62 -2.97 34.59 -11.21
N PHE A 63 -2.62 33.49 -11.87
CA PHE A 63 -2.91 32.14 -11.35
C PHE A 63 -2.26 31.91 -9.99
N TRP A 64 -1.00 32.30 -9.83
CA TRP A 64 -0.24 32.11 -8.61
C TRP A 64 -0.82 32.90 -7.44
N GLU A 65 -1.30 34.13 -7.68
CA GLU A 65 -2.00 34.91 -6.66
C GLU A 65 -3.34 34.26 -6.25
N LYS A 66 -4.11 33.76 -7.22
CA LYS A 66 -5.41 33.10 -6.97
C LYS A 66 -5.27 31.73 -6.31
N GLY A 67 -4.21 30.99 -6.61
CA GLY A 67 -3.90 29.66 -6.09
C GLY A 67 -4.70 28.50 -6.70
N PHE A 68 -5.68 28.76 -7.56
CA PHE A 68 -6.47 27.72 -8.24
C PHE A 68 -7.09 28.22 -9.55
N LEU A 69 -7.37 27.29 -10.47
CA LEU A 69 -8.10 27.52 -11.72
C LEU A 69 -9.17 26.42 -11.91
N ASP A 70 -10.40 26.80 -12.25
CA ASP A 70 -11.49 25.87 -12.55
C ASP A 70 -11.67 25.69 -14.07
N PHE A 71 -11.69 24.44 -14.54
CA PHE A 71 -11.95 24.10 -15.94
C PHE A 71 -13.42 23.78 -16.24
N GLY A 72 -14.28 23.77 -15.23
CA GLY A 72 -15.71 23.48 -15.36
C GLY A 72 -16.03 21.99 -15.40
N LYS A 73 -17.24 21.66 -15.86
CA LYS A 73 -17.81 20.31 -15.81
C LYS A 73 -17.88 19.66 -17.19
N GLY A 74 -17.60 18.36 -17.23
CA GLY A 74 -17.79 17.52 -18.42
C GLY A 74 -19.24 17.08 -18.65
N LYS A 75 -19.44 16.23 -19.67
CA LYS A 75 -20.72 15.58 -19.97
C LYS A 75 -20.69 14.12 -19.52
N PRO A 76 -21.86 13.51 -19.20
CA PRO A 76 -21.93 12.07 -18.94
C PRO A 76 -21.40 11.24 -20.11
N TRP A 77 -20.77 10.12 -19.80
CA TRP A 77 -20.25 9.17 -20.78
C TRP A 77 -20.47 7.73 -20.28
N THR A 78 -20.76 6.81 -21.20
CA THR A 78 -21.07 5.41 -20.88
C THR A 78 -19.97 4.48 -21.39
N ARG A 79 -19.32 3.77 -20.47
CA ARG A 79 -18.26 2.81 -20.78
C ARG A 79 -18.78 1.67 -21.68
N HIS A 80 -18.05 1.37 -22.76
CA HIS A 80 -18.35 0.32 -23.75
C HIS A 80 -19.64 0.52 -24.58
N ALA A 81 -20.24 1.72 -24.61
CA ALA A 81 -21.43 1.98 -25.43
C ALA A 81 -21.16 1.73 -26.92
N ASP A 82 -20.07 2.29 -27.46
CA ASP A 82 -19.76 2.22 -28.90
C ASP A 82 -19.47 0.78 -29.37
N PHE A 83 -18.73 -0.01 -28.57
CA PHE A 83 -18.50 -1.44 -28.86
C PHE A 83 -19.80 -2.24 -28.85
N ARG A 84 -20.78 -1.88 -28.00
CA ARG A 84 -22.10 -2.52 -27.96
C ARG A 84 -22.94 -2.12 -29.18
N GLU A 85 -22.84 -0.88 -29.63
CA GLU A 85 -23.58 -0.36 -30.78
C GLU A 85 -23.10 -0.98 -32.09
N ASP A 86 -21.78 -0.96 -32.33
CA ASP A 86 -21.17 -1.58 -33.51
C ASP A 86 -19.74 -2.08 -33.19
N PRO A 87 -19.56 -3.39 -32.94
CA PRO A 87 -18.25 -3.96 -32.62
C PRO A 87 -17.33 -4.13 -33.85
N GLU A 88 -17.84 -4.04 -35.09
CA GLU A 88 -17.01 -4.10 -36.29
C GLU A 88 -16.30 -2.76 -36.52
N ILE A 89 -16.96 -1.65 -36.19
CA ILE A 89 -16.39 -0.30 -36.23
C ILE A 89 -15.57 -0.02 -34.96
N ASN A 90 -16.08 -0.40 -33.78
CA ASN A 90 -15.52 -0.05 -32.48
C ASN A 90 -14.95 -1.28 -31.75
N ALA A 91 -14.14 -2.07 -32.45
CA ALA A 91 -13.51 -3.29 -31.93
C ALA A 91 -12.66 -3.04 -30.67
N LEU A 92 -12.56 -4.05 -29.80
CA LEU A 92 -11.65 -4.02 -28.66
C LEU A 92 -10.19 -4.23 -29.10
N GLY A 93 -9.24 -3.83 -28.26
CA GLY A 93 -7.80 -4.01 -28.49
C GLY A 93 -7.29 -5.45 -28.32
N THR A 94 -8.13 -6.47 -28.50
CA THR A 94 -7.76 -7.89 -28.42
C THR A 94 -7.40 -8.43 -29.82
N PRO A 95 -6.70 -9.57 -29.94
CA PRO A 95 -6.37 -10.17 -31.23
C PRO A 95 -7.59 -10.46 -32.13
N SER A 96 -8.76 -10.74 -31.55
CA SER A 96 -10.01 -10.98 -32.28
C SER A 96 -10.88 -9.73 -32.49
N GLY A 97 -10.62 -8.63 -31.80
CA GLY A 97 -11.53 -7.47 -31.74
C GLY A 97 -12.71 -7.64 -30.78
N PHE A 98 -12.85 -8.80 -30.13
CA PHE A 98 -13.94 -9.12 -29.20
C PHE A 98 -13.42 -9.51 -27.81
N ILE A 99 -14.35 -9.72 -26.85
CA ILE A 99 -14.02 -10.26 -25.53
C ILE A 99 -13.61 -11.73 -25.70
N GLU A 100 -12.35 -12.05 -25.41
CA GLU A 100 -11.80 -13.40 -25.49
C GLU A 100 -12.05 -14.17 -24.19
N ILE A 101 -13.15 -14.93 -24.13
CA ILE A 101 -13.40 -15.87 -23.02
C ILE A 101 -12.27 -16.92 -22.96
N SER A 102 -11.70 -17.27 -24.11
CA SER A 102 -10.48 -18.04 -24.21
C SER A 102 -9.45 -17.32 -25.10
N SER A 103 -8.23 -17.16 -24.59
CA SER A 103 -7.12 -16.54 -25.32
C SER A 103 -6.16 -17.57 -25.89
N ARG A 104 -6.11 -17.66 -27.23
CA ARG A 104 -5.12 -18.50 -27.93
C ARG A 104 -3.69 -18.04 -27.68
N THR A 105 -3.47 -16.75 -27.46
CA THR A 105 -2.15 -16.20 -27.14
C THR A 105 -1.64 -16.77 -25.83
N ILE A 106 -2.44 -16.72 -24.76
CA ILE A 106 -2.08 -17.28 -23.45
C ILE A 106 -1.90 -18.80 -23.54
N GLY A 107 -2.82 -19.50 -24.23
CA GLY A 107 -2.73 -20.96 -24.39
C GLY A 107 -1.43 -21.46 -25.03
N ARG A 108 -0.77 -20.64 -25.84
CA ARG A 108 0.53 -20.99 -26.47
C ARG A 108 1.71 -20.90 -25.51
N PHE A 109 1.59 -20.18 -24.39
CA PHE A 109 2.65 -20.11 -23.38
C PHE A 109 2.76 -21.41 -22.57
N ASN A 110 1.67 -22.18 -22.47
CA ASN A 110 1.64 -23.47 -21.77
C ASN A 110 2.16 -23.36 -20.33
N TYR A 111 1.83 -22.27 -19.64
CA TYR A 111 2.08 -22.09 -18.21
C TYR A 111 1.19 -22.99 -17.39
N GLU A 112 1.63 -23.40 -16.19
CA GLU A 112 0.90 -24.30 -15.32
C GLU A 112 -0.29 -23.58 -14.65
N HIS A 113 -0.04 -22.39 -14.09
CA HIS A 113 -1.02 -21.65 -13.28
C HIS A 113 -1.68 -20.47 -14.00
N CYS A 114 -1.56 -20.39 -15.32
CA CYS A 114 -2.27 -19.40 -16.14
C CYS A 114 -2.59 -19.97 -17.53
N GLN A 115 -3.72 -20.67 -17.62
CA GLN A 115 -4.19 -21.33 -18.84
C GLN A 115 -4.98 -20.37 -19.75
N ASN A 116 -5.40 -20.86 -20.91
CA ASN A 116 -6.10 -20.08 -21.94
C ASN A 116 -7.50 -19.59 -21.56
N HIS A 117 -8.08 -20.01 -20.43
CA HIS A 117 -9.38 -19.53 -19.94
C HIS A 117 -9.40 -19.59 -18.39
N PRO A 118 -10.38 -18.96 -17.71
CA PRO A 118 -10.48 -19.02 -16.25
C PRO A 118 -10.62 -20.47 -15.75
N MET A 119 -9.85 -20.81 -14.72
CA MET A 119 -9.81 -22.14 -14.09
C MET A 119 -9.59 -22.01 -12.59
N TRP A 120 -10.02 -23.04 -11.85
CA TRP A 120 -9.73 -23.17 -10.42
C TRP A 120 -8.44 -23.94 -10.20
N PHE A 121 -7.53 -23.36 -9.42
CA PHE A 121 -6.32 -24.01 -8.90
C PHE A 121 -6.30 -23.83 -7.38
N GLU A 122 -5.91 -24.86 -6.65
CA GLU A 122 -5.70 -24.73 -5.20
C GLU A 122 -4.50 -23.82 -4.90
N LYS A 123 -4.49 -23.21 -3.71
CA LYS A 123 -3.46 -22.26 -3.25
C LYS A 123 -2.45 -22.91 -2.32
N SER A 124 -1.28 -22.29 -2.16
CA SER A 124 -0.23 -22.79 -1.26
C SER A 124 -0.66 -22.77 0.21
N GLU A 125 -1.42 -21.76 0.62
CA GLU A 125 -2.01 -21.62 1.95
C GLU A 125 -3.49 -21.24 1.81
N ARG A 126 -4.41 -21.95 2.50
CA ARG A 126 -5.84 -21.60 2.52
C ARG A 126 -6.52 -22.04 3.81
N SER A 127 -7.26 -21.15 4.44
CA SER A 127 -7.99 -21.43 5.68
C SER A 127 -9.20 -22.35 5.44
N HIS A 128 -9.90 -22.70 6.52
CA HIS A 128 -11.15 -23.49 6.48
C HIS A 128 -11.02 -24.85 5.77
N GLY A 129 -9.98 -25.60 6.14
CA GLY A 129 -9.72 -26.96 5.61
C GLY A 129 -8.90 -26.98 4.32
N GLY A 130 -8.28 -25.87 3.93
CA GLY A 130 -7.30 -25.84 2.85
C GLY A 130 -5.88 -26.19 3.33
N PRO A 131 -4.89 -26.22 2.41
CA PRO A 131 -3.51 -26.54 2.75
C PRO A 131 -2.95 -25.59 3.83
N GLY A 132 -2.29 -26.17 4.84
CA GLY A 132 -1.65 -25.44 5.93
C GLY A 132 -2.55 -25.11 7.14
N SER A 133 -3.88 -25.23 7.00
CA SER A 133 -4.81 -24.76 8.06
C SER A 133 -4.77 -25.56 9.36
N ASP A 134 -4.25 -26.79 9.34
CA ASP A 134 -4.11 -27.60 10.57
C ASP A 134 -3.05 -27.04 11.52
N LYS A 135 -2.05 -26.32 10.97
CA LYS A 135 -0.95 -25.72 11.74
C LYS A 135 -1.22 -24.25 12.08
N HIS A 136 -1.67 -23.48 11.09
CA HIS A 136 -1.94 -22.06 11.20
C HIS A 136 -3.38 -21.80 10.68
N PRO A 137 -4.40 -21.80 11.56
CA PRO A 137 -5.79 -21.92 11.11
C PRO A 137 -6.44 -20.61 10.66
N TYR A 138 -5.82 -19.45 10.93
CA TYR A 138 -6.43 -18.15 10.69
C TYR A 138 -5.94 -17.51 9.39
N TRP A 139 -6.88 -17.02 8.58
CA TRP A 139 -6.54 -16.17 7.44
C TRP A 139 -6.24 -14.75 7.92
N LEU A 140 -5.08 -14.22 7.53
CA LEU A 140 -4.71 -12.82 7.73
C LEU A 140 -5.07 -12.01 6.48
N GLN A 141 -5.94 -11.02 6.65
CA GLN A 141 -6.17 -9.97 5.65
C GLN A 141 -5.42 -8.69 6.04
N SER A 142 -4.55 -8.22 5.15
CA SER A 142 -3.79 -6.97 5.32
C SER A 142 -4.33 -5.86 4.42
N CYS A 143 -5.61 -5.54 4.62
CA CYS A 143 -6.31 -4.52 3.84
C CYS A 143 -5.72 -3.12 4.07
N HIS A 144 -5.95 -2.21 3.12
CA HIS A 144 -5.57 -0.80 3.25
C HIS A 144 -6.20 -0.16 4.49
N PRO A 145 -5.48 0.74 5.19
CA PRO A 145 -5.94 1.37 6.41
C PRO A 145 -7.00 2.46 6.17
N ASP A 146 -7.90 2.66 7.13
CA ASP A 146 -8.93 3.73 7.09
C ASP A 146 -8.37 5.09 7.50
N LYS A 147 -7.38 5.10 8.41
CA LYS A 147 -6.84 6.32 9.05
C LYS A 147 -5.44 6.69 8.58
N ARG A 148 -4.97 6.09 7.48
CA ARG A 148 -3.65 6.35 6.91
C ARG A 148 -3.73 6.25 5.39
N LEU A 149 -2.68 6.74 4.72
CA LEU A 149 -2.43 6.43 3.32
C LEU A 149 -1.20 5.52 3.25
N HIS A 150 -1.43 4.21 3.22
CA HIS A 150 -0.38 3.21 3.47
C HIS A 150 0.30 3.49 4.82
N SER A 151 1.62 3.70 4.83
CA SER A 151 2.38 4.06 6.02
C SER A 151 2.42 5.56 6.32
N GLN A 152 1.98 6.42 5.39
CA GLN A 152 1.93 7.86 5.62
C GLN A 152 0.85 8.19 6.65
N MET A 153 1.14 9.12 7.56
CA MET A 153 0.34 9.48 8.74
C MET A 153 0.48 8.49 9.91
N CYS A 154 1.21 7.37 9.77
CA CYS A 154 1.51 6.51 10.92
C CYS A 154 2.42 7.23 11.93
N GLU A 155 3.25 8.19 11.49
CA GLU A 155 4.10 9.02 12.34
C GLU A 155 3.33 10.04 13.20
N SER A 156 2.08 10.37 12.84
CA SER A 156 1.26 11.38 13.53
C SER A 156 0.81 10.91 14.90
N GLU A 157 1.62 11.14 15.94
CA GLU A 157 1.46 10.55 17.28
C GLU A 157 0.08 10.72 17.90
N GLU A 158 -0.43 11.96 18.00
CA GLU A 158 -1.72 12.22 18.64
C GLU A 158 -2.87 11.55 17.88
N PHE A 159 -2.81 11.56 16.54
CA PHE A 159 -3.81 10.91 15.71
C PHE A 159 -3.71 9.38 15.76
N ARG A 160 -2.49 8.83 15.75
CA ARG A 160 -2.21 7.41 15.94
C ARG A 160 -2.75 6.89 17.28
N ALA A 161 -2.60 7.67 18.35
CA ALA A 161 -3.11 7.31 19.67
C ALA A 161 -4.64 7.12 19.73
N THR A 162 -5.39 7.64 18.75
CA THR A 162 -6.86 7.48 18.69
C THR A 162 -7.31 6.07 18.30
N TYR A 163 -6.44 5.28 17.67
CA TYR A 163 -6.76 3.92 17.25
C TYR A 163 -5.80 2.85 17.77
N ALA A 164 -4.57 3.22 18.16
CA ALA A 164 -3.61 2.27 18.71
C ALA A 164 -4.12 1.64 20.01
N VAL A 165 -3.88 0.34 20.18
CA VAL A 165 -4.33 -0.42 21.35
C VAL A 165 -3.10 -0.86 22.14
N GLN A 166 -2.98 -0.39 23.39
CA GLN A 166 -1.76 -0.55 24.20
C GLN A 166 -0.46 -0.13 23.46
N GLY A 167 -0.56 0.91 22.64
CA GLY A 167 0.53 1.44 21.83
C GLY A 167 0.91 0.60 20.60
N ARG A 168 0.10 -0.41 20.24
CA ARG A 168 0.34 -1.31 19.08
C ARG A 168 -0.71 -1.11 18.00
N GLU A 169 -0.40 -1.60 16.80
CA GLU A 169 -1.38 -1.69 15.72
C GLU A 169 -2.56 -2.62 16.13
N PRO A 170 -3.82 -2.28 15.81
CA PRO A 170 -4.96 -3.13 16.09
C PRO A 170 -4.98 -4.43 15.27
N CYS A 171 -5.22 -5.55 15.95
CA CYS A 171 -5.57 -6.83 15.34
C CYS A 171 -7.04 -7.13 15.61
N TYR A 172 -7.86 -7.05 14.56
CA TYR A 172 -9.29 -7.30 14.66
C TYR A 172 -9.59 -8.79 14.55
N MET A 173 -10.43 -9.31 15.45
CA MET A 173 -10.73 -10.75 15.54
C MET A 173 -12.15 -11.04 16.01
N ASN A 174 -12.64 -12.23 15.66
CA ASN A 174 -13.96 -12.70 16.04
C ASN A 174 -14.07 -13.00 17.56
N PRO A 175 -15.23 -12.75 18.21
CA PRO A 175 -15.42 -13.01 19.65
C PRO A 175 -15.24 -14.45 20.09
N LYS A 176 -15.59 -15.44 19.26
CA LYS A 176 -15.45 -16.87 19.59
C LYS A 176 -14.00 -17.31 19.51
N ASP A 177 -13.26 -16.86 18.51
CA ASP A 177 -11.82 -17.14 18.38
C ASP A 177 -11.03 -16.52 19.54
N ALA A 178 -11.33 -15.26 19.87
CA ALA A 178 -10.75 -14.59 21.03
C ALA A 178 -11.06 -15.36 22.33
N LYS A 179 -12.32 -15.77 22.53
CA LYS A 179 -12.74 -16.55 23.70
C LYS A 179 -12.02 -17.90 23.79
N ALA A 180 -11.89 -18.62 22.66
CA ALA A 180 -11.20 -19.91 22.61
C ALA A 180 -9.72 -19.80 23.03
N LYS A 181 -9.09 -18.65 22.74
CA LYS A 181 -7.70 -18.35 23.10
C LYS A 181 -7.54 -17.54 24.39
N GLY A 182 -8.63 -17.28 25.12
CA GLY A 182 -8.60 -16.53 26.38
C GLY A 182 -8.20 -15.06 26.23
N ILE A 183 -8.45 -14.47 25.05
CA ILE A 183 -8.15 -13.07 24.70
C ILE A 183 -9.38 -12.20 24.95
N LYS A 184 -9.16 -11.02 25.53
CA LYS A 184 -10.15 -9.96 25.70
C LYS A 184 -9.81 -8.76 24.84
N ASP A 185 -10.80 -7.92 24.61
CA ASP A 185 -10.59 -6.62 23.98
C ASP A 185 -9.53 -5.81 24.76
N GLY A 186 -8.60 -5.19 24.03
CA GLY A 186 -7.49 -4.45 24.61
C GLY A 186 -6.30 -5.27 25.08
N ASP A 187 -6.34 -6.61 25.06
CA ASP A 187 -5.17 -7.45 25.37
C ASP A 187 -4.09 -7.31 24.28
N LEU A 188 -2.82 -7.41 24.67
CA LEU A 188 -1.73 -7.62 23.72
C LEU A 188 -1.74 -9.07 23.22
N VAL A 189 -1.58 -9.23 21.90
CA VAL A 189 -1.52 -10.52 21.23
C VAL A 189 -0.22 -10.65 20.44
N ARG A 190 0.31 -11.87 20.40
CA ARG A 190 1.36 -12.26 19.46
C ARG A 190 0.71 -12.93 18.27
N VAL A 191 0.94 -12.42 17.08
CA VAL A 191 0.49 -13.04 15.81
C VAL A 191 1.74 -13.58 15.11
N PHE A 192 1.70 -14.83 14.67
CA PHE A 192 2.89 -15.52 14.18
C PHE A 192 2.56 -16.61 13.17
N ASN A 193 3.59 -17.01 12.43
CA ASN A 193 3.64 -18.27 11.69
C ASN A 193 5.10 -18.75 11.62
N ASP A 194 5.44 -19.61 10.67
CA ASP A 194 6.80 -20.14 10.54
C ASP A 194 7.81 -19.11 10.00
N ARG A 195 7.33 -18.00 9.44
CA ARG A 195 8.16 -16.96 8.81
C ARG A 195 8.52 -15.83 9.77
N GLY A 196 7.60 -15.46 10.65
CA GLY A 196 7.78 -14.31 11.54
C GLY A 196 6.80 -14.25 12.70
N GLN A 197 6.95 -13.19 13.49
CA GLN A 197 6.11 -12.91 14.65
C GLN A 197 6.05 -11.41 14.93
N LEU A 198 4.88 -10.93 15.33
CA LEU A 198 4.63 -9.53 15.68
C LEU A 198 3.76 -9.41 16.92
N LEU A 199 3.78 -8.24 17.55
CA LEU A 199 2.83 -7.83 18.59
C LEU A 199 1.76 -6.92 18.00
N ALA A 200 0.52 -7.11 18.45
CA ALA A 200 -0.62 -6.27 18.12
C ALA A 200 -1.55 -6.11 19.33
N GLY A 201 -2.45 -5.13 19.30
CA GLY A 201 -3.51 -4.99 20.31
C GLY A 201 -4.83 -5.57 19.83
N ALA A 202 -5.47 -6.44 20.61
CA ALA A 202 -6.69 -7.12 20.22
C ALA A 202 -7.90 -6.16 20.19
N VAL A 203 -8.62 -6.16 19.06
CA VAL A 203 -9.93 -5.54 18.93
C VAL A 203 -10.96 -6.63 18.63
N VAL A 204 -11.78 -6.97 19.62
CA VAL A 204 -12.75 -8.06 19.52
C VAL A 204 -14.05 -7.51 18.91
N SER A 205 -14.41 -7.99 17.72
CA SER A 205 -15.54 -7.46 16.97
C SER A 205 -16.33 -8.55 16.24
N SER A 206 -17.66 -8.50 16.36
CA SER A 206 -18.58 -9.37 15.63
C SER A 206 -18.66 -9.05 14.13
N ALA A 207 -17.97 -8.01 13.65
CA ALA A 207 -17.87 -7.70 12.23
C ALA A 207 -17.00 -8.71 11.45
N TYR A 208 -16.21 -9.55 12.15
CA TYR A 208 -15.35 -10.56 11.54
C TYR A 208 -15.92 -11.96 11.77
N PRO A 209 -15.96 -12.83 10.74
CA PRO A 209 -16.32 -14.24 10.92
C PRO A 209 -15.22 -15.02 11.66
N GLU A 210 -15.56 -16.20 12.17
CA GLU A 210 -14.60 -17.12 12.78
C GLU A 210 -13.50 -17.52 11.76
N GLY A 211 -12.26 -17.65 12.21
CA GLY A 211 -11.12 -18.07 11.38
C GLY A 211 -10.45 -16.95 10.56
N VAL A 212 -10.82 -15.68 10.78
CA VAL A 212 -10.26 -14.52 10.05
C VAL A 212 -9.79 -13.45 11.03
N VAL A 213 -8.60 -12.91 10.79
CA VAL A 213 -8.05 -11.75 11.50
C VAL A 213 -7.63 -10.66 10.52
N ARG A 214 -7.67 -9.41 10.97
CA ARG A 214 -7.21 -8.25 10.18
C ARG A 214 -6.19 -7.44 10.94
N ILE A 215 -5.10 -7.10 10.27
CA ILE A 215 -4.15 -6.07 10.67
C ILE A 215 -3.97 -5.20 9.42
N GLU A 216 -4.25 -3.91 9.50
CA GLU A 216 -4.20 -3.03 8.32
C GLU A 216 -2.74 -2.83 7.87
N GLU A 217 -2.49 -2.75 6.56
CA GLU A 217 -1.15 -2.47 6.05
C GLU A 217 -0.66 -1.07 6.44
N GLY A 218 0.64 -0.85 6.29
CA GLY A 218 1.28 0.44 6.54
C GLY A 218 1.65 0.70 8.00
N ALA A 219 1.36 -0.23 8.92
CA ALA A 219 1.95 -0.20 10.26
C ALA A 219 3.48 -0.28 10.17
N TRP A 220 4.19 0.61 10.86
CA TRP A 220 5.64 0.69 10.74
C TRP A 220 6.32 -0.50 11.43
N TYR A 221 7.15 -1.22 10.67
CA TYR A 221 7.98 -2.29 11.20
C TYR A 221 8.98 -1.77 12.25
N GLY A 222 8.96 -2.36 13.44
CA GLY A 222 9.85 -2.01 14.54
C GLY A 222 10.36 -3.27 15.24
N PRO A 223 11.40 -3.94 14.72
CA PRO A 223 11.92 -5.14 15.35
C PRO A 223 12.56 -4.82 16.70
N LEU A 224 12.48 -5.78 17.62
CA LEU A 224 13.08 -5.64 18.95
C LEU A 224 14.60 -5.45 18.89
N ASN A 225 15.26 -6.06 17.91
CA ASN A 225 16.71 -5.98 17.67
C ASN A 225 17.03 -6.44 16.24
N GLU A 226 18.31 -6.40 15.88
CA GLU A 226 18.84 -6.71 14.54
C GLU A 226 18.85 -8.20 14.19
N LYS A 227 18.48 -9.10 15.12
CA LYS A 227 18.58 -10.54 14.89
C LYS A 227 17.49 -11.03 13.94
N ILE A 228 17.86 -11.98 13.07
CA ILE A 228 16.92 -12.66 12.18
C ILE A 228 15.85 -13.36 13.03
N GLY A 229 14.57 -13.11 12.72
CA GLY A 229 13.43 -13.63 13.46
C GLY A 229 13.07 -12.84 14.73
N ALA A 230 13.69 -11.67 14.95
CA ALA A 230 13.28 -10.74 15.99
C ALA A 230 11.78 -10.40 15.87
N ILE A 231 11.12 -10.32 17.02
CA ILE A 231 9.71 -9.94 17.06
C ILE A 231 9.54 -8.49 16.66
N ASP A 232 8.58 -8.23 15.77
CA ASP A 232 8.11 -6.88 15.51
C ASP A 232 7.30 -6.39 16.71
N THR A 233 7.70 -5.25 17.26
CA THR A 233 7.14 -4.69 18.50
C THR A 233 5.88 -3.85 18.25
N TYR A 234 5.56 -3.53 16.99
CA TYR A 234 4.45 -2.64 16.63
C TYR A 234 3.29 -3.29 15.86
N GLY A 235 3.57 -4.06 14.79
CA GLY A 235 2.54 -4.85 14.10
C GLY A 235 2.46 -4.70 12.57
N ASP A 236 3.57 -4.65 11.83
CA ASP A 236 3.60 -4.74 10.37
C ASP A 236 3.16 -6.14 9.90
N PRO A 237 2.01 -6.26 9.20
CA PRO A 237 1.49 -7.55 8.74
C PRO A 237 2.40 -8.27 7.74
N ASN A 238 3.24 -7.55 6.98
CA ASN A 238 4.14 -8.18 6.00
C ASN A 238 5.29 -8.96 6.65
N THR A 239 5.48 -8.83 7.97
CA THR A 239 6.33 -9.73 8.77
C THR A 239 5.91 -11.20 8.62
N LEU A 240 4.66 -11.47 8.23
CA LEU A 240 4.05 -12.79 8.20
C LEU A 240 3.77 -13.30 6.78
N THR A 241 3.79 -12.43 5.78
CA THR A 241 3.40 -12.75 4.40
C THR A 241 4.46 -13.57 3.67
N GLN A 242 4.04 -14.37 2.70
CA GLN A 242 4.95 -15.05 1.78
C GLN A 242 5.27 -14.18 0.56
N ASP A 243 6.51 -14.27 0.07
CA ASP A 243 6.94 -13.64 -1.17
C ASP A 243 6.90 -14.68 -2.31
N ILE A 244 5.73 -14.81 -2.93
CA ILE A 244 5.51 -15.67 -4.10
C ILE A 244 4.79 -14.91 -5.22
N PRO A 245 5.14 -15.17 -6.49
CA PRO A 245 4.45 -14.56 -7.62
C PRO A 245 3.03 -15.11 -7.78
N SER A 246 2.15 -14.29 -8.37
CA SER A 246 0.76 -14.67 -8.63
C SER A 246 0.62 -15.81 -9.66
N SER A 247 1.45 -15.80 -10.70
CA SER A 247 1.62 -16.87 -11.69
C SER A 247 2.84 -16.58 -12.58
N GLU A 248 3.18 -17.51 -13.46
CA GLU A 248 4.21 -17.37 -14.48
C GLU A 248 3.98 -16.17 -15.41
N LEU A 249 2.72 -15.82 -15.64
CA LEU A 249 2.33 -14.75 -16.56
C LEU A 249 2.65 -13.36 -16.01
N ALA A 250 2.21 -13.06 -14.78
CA ALA A 250 2.21 -11.69 -14.26
C ALA A 250 3.34 -11.41 -13.27
N GLN A 251 3.84 -12.43 -12.57
CA GLN A 251 4.87 -12.28 -11.53
C GLN A 251 4.54 -11.19 -10.50
N ALA A 252 3.25 -11.03 -10.17
CA ALA A 252 2.75 -9.97 -9.29
C ALA A 252 2.60 -10.45 -7.84
N THR A 253 2.36 -9.51 -6.92
CA THR A 253 2.21 -9.75 -5.48
C THR A 253 1.05 -10.69 -5.11
N SER A 254 1.26 -11.56 -4.12
CA SER A 254 0.27 -12.53 -3.61
C SER A 254 0.03 -12.45 -2.08
N ALA A 255 0.30 -11.28 -1.47
CA ALA A 255 0.40 -11.09 -0.01
C ALA A 255 -0.81 -11.61 0.82
N ASN A 256 -2.03 -11.54 0.28
CA ASN A 256 -3.24 -11.98 0.99
C ASN A 256 -3.44 -13.51 1.05
N THR A 257 -2.57 -14.30 0.42
CA THR A 257 -2.49 -15.75 0.65
C THR A 257 -1.60 -15.96 1.87
N CYS A 258 -2.17 -15.82 3.07
CA CYS A 258 -1.40 -15.83 4.32
C CYS A 258 -2.18 -16.51 5.44
N LEU A 259 -1.59 -17.57 5.99
CA LEU A 259 -2.06 -18.21 7.21
C LEU A 259 -1.20 -17.85 8.42
N VAL A 260 -1.88 -17.66 9.55
CA VAL A 260 -1.27 -17.31 10.84
C VAL A 260 -1.93 -18.06 11.98
N ASP A 261 -1.28 -18.04 13.13
CA ASP A 261 -1.91 -18.25 14.42
C ASP A 261 -1.67 -17.04 15.34
N PHE A 262 -2.42 -16.95 16.43
CA PHE A 262 -2.25 -15.91 17.42
C PHE A 262 -2.49 -16.42 18.83
N GLU A 263 -1.93 -15.71 19.81
CA GLU A 263 -2.11 -16.02 21.23
C GLU A 263 -2.04 -14.75 22.08
N LYS A 264 -2.60 -14.82 23.30
CA LYS A 264 -2.39 -13.76 24.28
C LYS A 264 -0.90 -13.66 24.60
N PHE A 265 -0.31 -12.48 24.41
CA PHE A 265 1.10 -12.27 24.74
C PHE A 265 1.31 -12.43 26.25
N LYS A 266 2.36 -13.17 26.62
CA LYS A 266 2.78 -13.40 28.00
C LYS A 266 4.26 -13.09 28.12
N GLY A 267 4.61 -12.27 29.11
CA GLY A 267 5.99 -11.88 29.37
C GLY A 267 6.12 -10.39 29.59
N GLU A 268 7.36 -9.92 29.61
CA GLU A 268 7.68 -8.51 29.64
C GLU A 268 7.33 -7.87 28.30
N VAL A 269 6.56 -6.79 28.33
CA VAL A 269 6.13 -6.07 27.12
C VAL A 269 7.31 -5.23 26.64
N PRO A 270 7.90 -5.52 25.45
CA PRO A 270 9.01 -4.72 24.94
C PRO A 270 8.56 -3.28 24.64
N PRO A 271 9.46 -2.29 24.60
CA PRO A 271 9.12 -0.98 24.06
C PRO A 271 8.86 -1.06 22.56
N VAL A 272 8.06 -0.13 22.03
CA VAL A 272 7.92 0.05 20.57
C VAL A 272 9.16 0.77 20.04
N THR A 273 9.79 0.23 19.00
CA THR A 273 11.05 0.77 18.45
C THR A 273 10.88 1.60 17.17
N ALA A 274 9.70 1.56 16.53
CA ALA A 274 9.48 2.15 15.20
C ALA A 274 9.53 3.69 15.14
N PHE A 275 9.22 4.40 16.23
CA PHE A 275 9.01 5.86 16.21
C PHE A 275 10.12 6.68 16.90
N GLY A 276 11.14 6.02 17.47
CA GLY A 276 12.14 6.66 18.34
C GLY A 276 13.34 7.30 17.64
N GLY A 277 13.49 7.12 16.31
CA GLY A 277 14.67 7.55 15.56
C GLY A 277 15.91 6.68 15.83
N PRO A 278 17.05 7.01 15.20
CA PRO A 278 18.30 6.26 15.36
C PRO A 278 18.99 6.57 16.69
N ILE A 279 19.86 5.66 17.14
CA ILE A 279 20.83 5.94 18.22
C ILE A 279 21.97 6.78 17.64
N GLU A 280 22.17 7.98 18.17
CA GLU A 280 23.30 8.84 17.78
C GLU A 280 24.57 8.40 18.52
N VAL A 281 25.62 8.07 17.76
CA VAL A 281 26.95 7.75 18.29
C VAL A 281 27.87 8.90 17.92
N SER A 282 28.28 9.68 18.93
CA SER A 282 29.22 10.79 18.82
C SER A 282 30.68 10.35 18.95
#